data_AF-A0A0F0HGL5-F1
#
_entry.id   AF-A0A0F0HGL5-F1
#
_cell.length_a   1.000
_cell.length_b   1.000
_cell.length_c   1.000
_cell.angle_alpha   90.00
_cell.angle_beta   90.00
_cell.angle_gamma   90.00
#
_symmetry.space_group_name_H-M   'P 1'
#
loop_
_entity.id
_entity.type
_entity.pdbx_description
1 polymer ?
#
loop_
_entity_poly.entity_id
_entity_poly.type
_entity_poly.pdbx_seq_one_letter_code
_entity_poly.pdbx_strand_id
1 'polypeptide(L)'
;RTTVEGMRADGTPSRQQLVTDAASGEVLSTHEEIQTANATGTGKGVFVGTVPLTTNQSGSTYQLKDATRGGQYTTNLAGKTSGNGTLYTNSTNSWGNGLASNTQSAAVDAQFGAAVTWDFYKNTFGRNGIRNDGVGAYSRVHYGKNYVNAFWDDSCFCMTYGDGTSNTHPLTALDVSGHEMSHGVTSNTAGLNYSGESGGLNEATSDIMGTGVEWYANLPADKPDYLIGELININGDGTPLRYMDKPSKDGGSADYWSSG
;
A
#
# COMPACT_ATOMS: atom_id res chain seq x y z
N ARG A 1 31.51 -26.21 1.60
CA ARG A 1 30.62 -25.30 0.82
C ARG A 1 29.27 -25.97 0.75
N THR A 2 28.24 -25.27 1.19
CA THR A 2 26.88 -25.79 1.27
C THR A 2 25.96 -24.80 0.58
N THR A 3 25.04 -25.29 -0.24
CA THR A 3 23.98 -24.47 -0.81
C THR A 3 22.77 -24.57 0.10
N VAL A 4 22.27 -23.43 0.56
CA VAL A 4 21.03 -23.31 1.32
C VAL A 4 20.02 -22.61 0.43
N GLU A 5 18.93 -23.31 0.14
CA GLU A 5 17.81 -22.76 -0.61
C GLU A 5 16.69 -22.41 0.35
N GLY A 6 15.99 -21.32 0.07
CA GLY A 6 14.89 -20.85 0.90
C GLY A 6 14.13 -19.71 0.26
N MET A 7 13.32 -19.04 1.08
CA MET A 7 12.54 -17.88 0.68
C MET A 7 12.77 -16.81 1.75
N ARG A 8 13.17 -15.61 1.33
CA ARG A 8 13.35 -14.47 2.22
C ARG A 8 12.02 -14.06 2.84
N ALA A 9 12.05 -13.31 3.94
CA ALA A 9 10.85 -12.83 4.62
C ALA A 9 9.91 -12.04 3.71
N ASP A 10 10.45 -11.43 2.65
CA ASP A 10 9.71 -10.69 1.63
C ASP A 10 9.19 -11.56 0.48
N GLY A 11 9.40 -12.87 0.51
CA GLY A 11 8.96 -13.82 -0.52
C GLY A 11 9.93 -14.01 -1.69
N THR A 12 11.11 -13.38 -1.68
CA THR A 12 12.13 -13.61 -2.73
C THR A 12 12.77 -14.98 -2.56
N PRO A 13 12.82 -15.83 -3.60
CA PRO A 13 13.65 -17.04 -3.57
C PRO A 13 15.09 -16.69 -3.22
N SER A 14 15.70 -17.50 -2.36
CA SER A 14 17.09 -17.36 -1.96
C SER A 14 17.81 -18.67 -2.23
N ARG A 15 19.00 -18.57 -2.81
CA ARG A 15 19.98 -19.62 -2.95
C ARG A 15 21.30 -19.04 -2.45
N GLN A 16 21.57 -19.27 -1.18
CA GLN A 16 22.82 -18.85 -0.58
C GLN A 16 23.85 -19.95 -0.67
N GLN A 17 25.05 -19.57 -1.04
CA GLN A 17 26.21 -20.40 -0.83
C GLN A 17 26.93 -19.98 0.42
N LEU A 18 27.06 -20.94 1.33
CA LEU A 18 27.80 -20.79 2.56
C LEU A 18 29.14 -21.50 2.43
N VAL A 19 30.20 -20.77 2.75
CA VAL A 19 31.51 -21.35 3.04
C VAL A 19 31.60 -21.47 4.54
N THR A 20 31.75 -22.69 5.04
CA THR A 20 31.81 -23.00 6.46
C THR A 20 33.19 -23.57 6.79
N ASP A 21 33.78 -23.14 7.89
CA ASP A 21 34.99 -23.74 8.43
C ASP A 21 34.72 -25.19 8.84
N ALA A 22 35.57 -26.11 8.37
CA ALA A 22 35.34 -27.54 8.53
C ALA A 22 35.58 -28.05 9.96
N ALA A 23 36.34 -27.31 10.79
CA ALA A 23 36.70 -27.72 12.13
C ALA A 23 35.75 -27.16 13.19
N SER A 24 35.26 -25.94 12.99
CA SER A 24 34.44 -25.19 13.96
C SER A 24 32.95 -25.10 13.56
N GLY A 25 32.61 -25.30 12.29
CA GLY A 25 31.25 -25.07 11.79
C GLY A 25 30.89 -23.60 11.62
N GLU A 26 31.85 -22.68 11.78
CA GLU A 26 31.63 -21.24 11.60
C GLU A 26 31.40 -20.88 10.13
N VAL A 27 30.43 -20.01 9.83
CA VAL A 27 30.18 -19.50 8.48
C VAL A 27 31.21 -18.41 8.15
N LEU A 28 32.14 -18.71 7.26
CA LEU A 28 33.22 -17.82 6.84
C LEU A 28 32.77 -16.81 5.78
N SER A 29 31.83 -17.19 4.90
CA SER A 29 31.22 -16.27 3.94
C SER A 29 29.89 -16.77 3.42
N THR A 30 29.05 -15.82 3.01
CA THR A 30 27.77 -16.08 2.33
C THR A 30 27.71 -15.31 1.02
N HIS A 31 27.18 -15.93 -0.02
CA HIS A 31 26.92 -15.28 -1.31
C HIS A 31 25.52 -15.67 -1.82
N GLU A 32 24.73 -14.69 -2.21
CA GLU A 32 23.43 -14.92 -2.83
C GLU A 32 23.59 -15.13 -4.34
N GLU A 33 23.13 -16.27 -4.85
CA GLU A 33 23.16 -16.55 -6.28
C GLU A 33 21.95 -15.97 -7.03
N ILE A 34 20.87 -15.62 -6.32
CA ILE A 34 19.71 -14.94 -6.90
C ILE A 34 19.98 -13.44 -7.01
N GLN A 35 20.24 -12.98 -8.25
CA GLN A 35 20.36 -11.55 -8.56
C GLN A 35 18.97 -10.90 -8.61
N THR A 36 18.85 -9.76 -7.93
CA THR A 36 17.68 -8.89 -7.99
C THR A 36 18.04 -7.55 -8.62
N ALA A 37 17.16 -7.02 -9.47
CA ALA A 37 17.36 -5.72 -10.11
C ALA A 37 16.05 -4.94 -10.20
N ASN A 38 16.12 -3.61 -10.08
CA ASN A 38 14.95 -2.76 -10.32
C ASN A 38 14.52 -2.90 -11.78
N ALA A 39 13.23 -3.05 -12.00
CA ALA A 39 12.59 -3.14 -13.30
C ALA A 39 11.42 -2.16 -13.38
N THR A 40 11.00 -1.84 -14.60
CA THR A 40 9.81 -1.02 -14.86
C THR A 40 8.76 -1.87 -15.53
N GLY A 41 7.63 -2.03 -14.87
CA GLY A 41 6.46 -2.75 -15.37
C GLY A 41 5.31 -1.80 -15.69
N THR A 42 4.24 -2.38 -16.22
CA THR A 42 2.98 -1.67 -16.44
C THR A 42 1.88 -2.35 -15.65
N GLY A 43 1.11 -1.58 -14.89
CA GLY A 43 -0.06 -2.05 -14.17
C GLY A 43 -1.34 -1.49 -14.77
N LYS A 44 -2.42 -2.28 -14.75
CA LYS A 44 -3.77 -1.80 -14.95
C LYS A 44 -4.61 -2.10 -13.69
N GLY A 45 -4.77 -1.08 -12.86
CA GLY A 45 -5.50 -1.15 -11.59
C GLY A 45 -6.99 -0.91 -11.75
N VAL A 46 -7.76 -1.15 -10.69
CA VAL A 46 -9.21 -0.96 -10.67
C VAL A 46 -9.55 0.53 -10.80
N PHE A 47 -8.79 1.39 -10.12
CA PHE A 47 -9.09 2.83 -10.01
C PHE A 47 -8.03 3.68 -10.70
N VAL A 48 -6.75 3.31 -10.62
CA VAL A 48 -5.66 4.14 -11.16
C VAL A 48 -5.54 4.08 -12.69
N GLY A 49 -6.32 3.22 -13.35
CA GLY A 49 -6.21 2.97 -14.79
C GLY A 49 -4.88 2.29 -15.14
N THR A 50 -4.26 2.68 -16.25
CA THR A 50 -2.95 2.15 -16.67
C THR A 50 -1.81 3.05 -16.20
N VAL A 51 -0.94 2.51 -15.36
CA VAL A 51 0.15 3.24 -14.69
C VAL A 51 1.49 2.50 -14.81
N PRO A 52 2.62 3.21 -14.81
CA PRO A 52 3.92 2.59 -14.65
C PRO A 52 4.09 2.06 -13.23
N LEU A 53 4.81 0.95 -13.07
CA LEU A 53 5.15 0.36 -11.78
C LEU A 53 6.66 0.16 -11.69
N THR A 54 7.24 0.49 -10.54
CA THR A 54 8.58 0.02 -10.21
C THR A 54 8.46 -1.37 -9.60
N THR A 55 9.11 -2.34 -10.22
CA THR A 55 9.10 -3.75 -9.81
C THR A 55 10.52 -4.23 -9.57
N ASN A 56 10.66 -5.44 -9.04
CA ASN A 56 11.95 -6.07 -8.84
C ASN A 56 12.01 -7.36 -9.66
N GLN A 57 13.00 -7.49 -10.55
CA GLN A 57 13.25 -8.73 -11.27
C GLN A 57 14.14 -9.64 -10.43
N SER A 58 13.68 -10.86 -10.17
CA SER A 58 14.40 -11.92 -9.46
C SER A 58 14.51 -13.15 -10.36
N GLY A 59 15.66 -13.36 -10.98
CA GLY A 59 15.82 -14.39 -12.02
C GLY A 59 14.93 -14.12 -13.24
N SER A 60 14.03 -15.05 -13.56
CA SER A 60 13.08 -14.93 -14.69
C SER A 60 11.69 -14.42 -14.29
N THR A 61 11.50 -14.02 -13.03
CA THR A 61 10.22 -13.51 -12.53
C THR A 61 10.35 -12.06 -12.07
N TYR A 62 9.25 -11.34 -12.14
CA TYR A 62 9.09 -10.00 -11.60
C TYR A 62 8.26 -10.08 -10.32
N GLN A 63 8.60 -9.22 -9.38
CA GLN A 63 7.96 -9.06 -8.08
C GLN A 63 7.33 -7.68 -8.02
N LEU A 64 6.11 -7.58 -7.51
CA LEU A 64 5.45 -6.30 -7.23
C LEU A 64 6.07 -5.69 -5.97
N LYS A 65 7.31 -5.24 -6.11
CA LYS A 65 8.20 -4.73 -5.08
C LYS A 65 9.05 -3.60 -5.64
N ASP A 66 9.07 -2.48 -4.94
CA ASP A 66 9.80 -1.27 -5.28
C ASP A 66 10.97 -1.06 -4.31
N ALA A 67 12.19 -1.38 -4.75
CA ALA A 67 13.39 -1.16 -3.92
C ALA A 67 13.87 0.30 -3.91
N THR A 68 13.28 1.18 -4.73
CA THR A 68 13.67 2.60 -4.82
C THR A 68 12.96 3.48 -3.79
N ARG A 69 11.83 3.02 -3.24
CA ARG A 69 11.02 3.72 -2.22
C ARG A 69 11.02 3.02 -0.87
N GLY A 70 12.21 2.63 -0.40
CA GLY A 70 12.36 1.97 0.89
C GLY A 70 11.95 0.49 0.91
N GLY A 71 11.80 -0.14 -0.26
CA GLY A 71 11.56 -1.58 -0.35
C GLY A 71 10.09 -1.99 -0.24
N GLN A 72 9.14 -1.09 -0.50
CA GLN A 72 7.70 -1.37 -0.45
C GLN A 72 7.31 -2.51 -1.39
N TYR A 73 6.29 -3.28 -1.02
CA TYR A 73 5.77 -4.37 -1.83
C TYR A 73 4.30 -4.64 -1.52
N THR A 74 3.62 -5.36 -2.39
CA THR A 74 2.21 -5.73 -2.20
C THR A 74 2.03 -7.25 -2.16
N THR A 75 1.23 -7.72 -1.20
CA THR A 75 0.92 -9.14 -0.99
C THR A 75 -0.57 -9.44 -1.11
N ASN A 76 -0.87 -10.69 -1.46
CA ASN A 76 -2.22 -11.25 -1.51
C ASN A 76 -2.52 -12.03 -0.23
N LEU A 77 -3.55 -11.61 0.52
CA LEU A 77 -4.03 -12.36 1.69
C LEU A 77 -5.02 -13.49 1.32
N ALA A 78 -5.54 -13.51 0.10
CA ALA A 78 -6.45 -14.53 -0.42
C ALA A 78 -7.64 -14.81 0.51
N GLY A 79 -8.23 -13.76 1.07
CA GLY A 79 -9.38 -13.83 1.96
C GLY A 79 -9.05 -14.15 3.43
N LYS A 80 -7.77 -14.28 3.79
CA LYS A 80 -7.34 -14.43 5.18
C LYS A 80 -7.40 -13.08 5.92
N THR A 81 -7.48 -13.16 7.24
CA THR A 81 -7.50 -12.00 8.14
C THR A 81 -6.23 -11.88 9.00
N SER A 82 -5.20 -12.67 8.68
CA SER A 82 -3.93 -12.65 9.42
C SER A 82 -2.75 -13.10 8.55
N GLY A 83 -1.54 -12.80 9.03
CA GLY A 83 -0.28 -13.07 8.35
C GLY A 83 0.11 -11.99 7.33
N ASN A 84 1.21 -12.26 6.63
CA ASN A 84 1.81 -11.31 5.69
C ASN A 84 1.29 -11.46 4.26
N GLY A 85 0.56 -12.53 3.97
CA GLY A 85 0.14 -12.87 2.61
C GLY A 85 1.28 -13.38 1.74
N THR A 86 1.01 -13.51 0.44
CA THR A 86 1.99 -13.94 -0.56
C THR A 86 2.35 -12.76 -1.46
N LEU A 87 3.65 -12.46 -1.60
CA LEU A 87 4.14 -11.45 -2.54
C LEU A 87 3.65 -11.74 -3.96
N TYR A 88 3.15 -10.71 -4.64
CA TYR A 88 2.78 -10.83 -6.05
C TYR A 88 4.02 -11.01 -6.92
N THR A 89 4.03 -12.12 -7.68
CA THR A 89 5.05 -12.42 -8.68
C THR A 89 4.44 -12.73 -10.03
N ASN A 90 5.13 -12.43 -11.12
CA ASN A 90 4.68 -12.71 -12.48
C ASN A 90 5.87 -13.05 -13.39
N SER A 91 5.68 -13.91 -14.39
CA SER A 91 6.69 -14.19 -15.42
C SER A 91 6.82 -13.05 -16.43
N THR A 92 5.79 -12.20 -16.54
CA THR A 92 5.78 -10.97 -17.33
C THR A 92 5.72 -9.77 -16.43
N ASN A 93 6.21 -8.61 -16.87
CA ASN A 93 6.16 -7.38 -16.08
C ASN A 93 4.91 -6.53 -16.37
N SER A 94 3.79 -7.20 -16.62
CA SER A 94 2.48 -6.61 -16.85
C SER A 94 1.50 -7.12 -15.79
N TRP A 95 0.77 -6.23 -15.13
CA TRP A 95 0.01 -6.54 -13.92
C TRP A 95 -1.43 -6.07 -14.03
N GLY A 96 -2.38 -6.91 -13.62
CA GLY A 96 -3.80 -6.54 -13.58
C GLY A 96 -4.46 -6.39 -14.95
N ASN A 97 -5.78 -6.22 -14.94
CA ASN A 97 -6.58 -5.96 -16.15
C ASN A 97 -7.61 -4.84 -15.97
N GLY A 98 -7.61 -4.21 -14.79
CA GLY A 98 -8.52 -3.15 -14.37
C GLY A 98 -9.90 -3.62 -13.89
N LEU A 99 -10.10 -4.92 -13.70
CA LEU A 99 -11.31 -5.47 -13.11
C LEU A 99 -11.03 -5.89 -11.67
N ALA A 100 -11.95 -5.61 -10.74
CA ALA A 100 -11.88 -6.04 -9.35
C ALA A 100 -11.83 -7.58 -9.19
N SER A 101 -12.39 -8.32 -10.16
CA SER A 101 -12.33 -9.79 -10.18
C SER A 101 -10.92 -10.35 -10.47
N ASN A 102 -10.01 -9.51 -10.96
CA ASN A 102 -8.60 -9.87 -11.11
C ASN A 102 -7.84 -9.39 -9.87
N THR A 103 -7.26 -10.35 -9.15
CA THR A 103 -6.57 -10.08 -7.88
C THR A 103 -5.36 -9.14 -8.04
N GLN A 104 -4.71 -9.12 -9.20
CA GLN A 104 -3.61 -8.20 -9.44
C GLN A 104 -4.09 -6.75 -9.61
N SER A 105 -5.33 -6.49 -10.05
CA SER A 105 -5.79 -5.10 -10.27
C SER A 105 -5.80 -4.28 -8.97
N ALA A 106 -6.35 -4.83 -7.87
CA ALA A 106 -6.31 -4.17 -6.57
C ALA A 106 -4.86 -4.05 -6.04
N ALA A 107 -4.02 -5.04 -6.35
CA ALA A 107 -2.60 -5.00 -5.98
C ALA A 107 -1.83 -3.90 -6.73
N VAL A 108 -2.18 -3.64 -8.00
CA VAL A 108 -1.64 -2.53 -8.79
C VAL A 108 -2.01 -1.20 -8.15
N ASP A 109 -3.29 -1.01 -7.80
CA ASP A 109 -3.73 0.22 -7.14
C ASP A 109 -2.97 0.44 -5.82
N ALA A 110 -2.91 -0.58 -4.95
CA ALA A 110 -2.21 -0.50 -3.67
C ALA A 110 -0.69 -0.26 -3.79
N GLN A 111 -0.02 -0.91 -4.76
CA GLN A 111 1.41 -0.69 -4.99
C GLN A 111 1.68 0.72 -5.53
N PHE A 112 0.86 1.17 -6.48
CA PHE A 112 0.98 2.50 -7.06
C PHE A 112 0.68 3.58 -6.01
N GLY A 113 -0.40 3.42 -5.25
CA GLY A 113 -0.81 4.35 -4.20
C GLY A 113 0.26 4.53 -3.12
N ALA A 114 0.89 3.44 -2.66
CA ALA A 114 2.00 3.51 -1.71
C ALA A 114 3.22 4.25 -2.29
N ALA A 115 3.55 4.01 -3.57
CA ALA A 115 4.67 4.66 -4.25
C ALA A 115 4.44 6.16 -4.47
N VAL A 116 3.24 6.55 -4.91
CA VAL A 116 2.87 7.96 -5.11
C VAL A 116 2.79 8.69 -3.78
N THR A 117 2.23 8.07 -2.75
CA THR A 117 2.16 8.69 -1.42
C THR A 117 3.55 8.95 -0.86
N TRP A 118 4.47 8.00 -1.01
CA TRP A 118 5.88 8.20 -0.67
C TRP A 118 6.47 9.41 -1.40
N ASP A 119 6.27 9.51 -2.72
CA ASP A 119 6.80 10.60 -3.53
C ASP A 119 6.18 11.94 -3.16
N PHE A 120 4.88 11.98 -2.90
CA PHE A 120 4.19 13.17 -2.40
C PHE A 120 4.84 13.68 -1.10
N TYR A 121 5.00 12.80 -0.10
CA TYR A 121 5.63 13.18 1.16
C TYR A 121 7.08 13.64 0.98
N LYS A 122 7.85 12.95 0.14
CA LYS A 122 9.24 13.27 -0.12
C LYS A 122 9.41 14.58 -0.86
N ASN A 123 8.64 14.82 -1.91
CA ASN A 123 8.82 15.96 -2.80
C ASN A 123 8.16 17.22 -2.26
N THR A 124 7.03 17.09 -1.54
CA THR A 124 6.31 18.22 -0.95
C THR A 124 6.90 18.64 0.40
N PHE A 125 7.29 17.68 1.24
CA PHE A 125 7.68 17.94 2.63
C PHE A 125 9.11 17.50 2.97
N GLY A 126 9.86 16.92 2.03
CA GLY A 126 11.20 16.39 2.31
C GLY A 126 11.23 15.14 3.19
N ARG A 127 10.08 14.49 3.43
CA ARG A 127 9.97 13.33 4.32
C ARG A 127 10.30 12.03 3.58
N ASN A 128 11.33 11.32 4.02
CA ASN A 128 11.79 10.07 3.42
C ASN A 128 11.09 8.85 4.05
N GLY A 129 9.85 8.59 3.64
CA GLY A 129 9.03 7.49 4.16
C GLY A 129 8.28 7.80 5.45
N ILE A 130 7.50 6.82 5.93
CA ILE A 130 6.56 7.02 7.04
C ILE A 130 7.27 7.49 8.31
N ARG A 131 8.43 6.92 8.65
CA ARG A 131 9.25 7.30 9.82
C ARG A 131 10.33 8.32 9.53
N ASN A 132 10.42 8.83 8.30
CA ASN A 132 11.54 9.63 7.81
C ASN A 132 12.91 8.91 7.90
N ASP A 133 12.93 7.58 7.89
CA ASP A 133 14.11 6.72 8.03
C ASP A 133 14.47 5.99 6.73
N GLY A 134 13.71 6.21 5.64
CA GLY A 134 13.90 5.52 4.37
C GLY A 134 13.36 4.09 4.32
N VAL A 135 12.60 3.64 5.32
CA VAL A 135 11.96 2.31 5.32
C VAL A 135 10.54 2.40 4.76
N GLY A 136 10.24 1.56 3.77
CA GLY A 136 8.93 1.44 3.15
C GLY A 136 7.99 0.51 3.93
N ALA A 137 6.71 0.86 3.97
CA ALA A 137 5.66 -0.06 4.40
C ALA A 137 5.28 -1.02 3.27
N TYR A 138 4.65 -2.14 3.60
CA TYR A 138 4.07 -3.02 2.60
C TYR A 138 2.54 -2.96 2.62
N SER A 139 1.92 -3.36 1.51
CA SER A 139 0.48 -3.37 1.32
C SER A 139 -0.04 -4.81 1.30
N ARG A 140 -1.15 -5.07 1.97
CA ARG A 140 -1.87 -6.34 1.95
C ARG A 140 -3.23 -6.14 1.30
N VAL A 141 -3.50 -6.81 0.18
CA VAL A 141 -4.82 -6.78 -0.48
C VAL A 141 -5.58 -8.09 -0.29
N HIS A 142 -6.88 -8.07 -0.54
CA HIS A 142 -7.80 -9.20 -0.35
C HIS A 142 -7.87 -9.69 1.10
N TYR A 143 -7.92 -8.72 2.03
CA TYR A 143 -8.12 -9.00 3.45
C TYR A 143 -9.57 -9.41 3.72
N GLY A 144 -9.75 -10.59 4.32
CA GLY A 144 -11.06 -11.10 4.69
C GLY A 144 -12.00 -11.32 3.49
N LYS A 145 -13.30 -11.46 3.77
CA LYS A 145 -14.34 -11.65 2.76
C LYS A 145 -15.46 -10.65 2.99
N ASN A 146 -15.85 -9.94 1.94
CA ASN A 146 -16.79 -8.82 2.00
C ASN A 146 -16.39 -7.76 3.04
N TYR A 147 -15.08 -7.58 3.25
CA TYR A 147 -14.57 -6.69 4.28
C TYR A 147 -14.60 -5.25 3.76
N VAL A 148 -15.45 -4.43 4.37
CA VAL A 148 -15.67 -3.03 3.99
C VAL A 148 -14.83 -2.12 4.87
N ASN A 149 -13.51 -2.31 4.84
CA ASN A 149 -12.58 -1.38 5.47
C ASN A 149 -11.16 -1.50 4.89
N ALA A 150 -10.41 -0.42 5.01
CA ALA A 150 -8.96 -0.38 4.89
C ALA A 150 -8.38 0.11 6.22
N PHE A 151 -7.11 -0.20 6.50
CA PHE A 151 -6.47 0.27 7.72
C PHE A 151 -4.94 0.25 7.63
N TRP A 152 -4.32 1.20 8.33
CA TRP A 152 -2.94 1.14 8.80
C TRP A 152 -2.79 0.32 10.08
N ASP A 153 -1.68 -0.41 10.19
CA ASP A 153 -1.29 -1.13 11.40
C ASP A 153 0.20 -0.94 11.70
N ASP A 154 0.49 -0.21 12.79
CA ASP A 154 1.86 0.05 13.27
C ASP A 154 2.62 -1.24 13.63
N SER A 155 1.92 -2.29 14.04
CA SER A 155 2.55 -3.53 14.52
C SER A 155 3.23 -4.32 13.38
N CYS A 156 2.60 -4.33 12.20
CA CYS A 156 3.19 -4.90 10.98
C CYS A 156 3.90 -3.84 10.12
N PHE A 157 3.70 -2.55 10.40
CA PHE A 157 4.12 -1.44 9.55
C PHE A 157 3.57 -1.59 8.13
N CYS A 158 2.26 -1.79 8.03
CA CYS A 158 1.61 -2.18 6.78
C CYS A 158 0.21 -1.58 6.62
N MET A 159 -0.16 -1.32 5.36
CA MET A 159 -1.51 -0.96 4.96
C MET A 159 -2.27 -2.21 4.53
N THR A 160 -3.55 -2.29 4.84
CA THR A 160 -4.37 -3.48 4.60
C THR A 160 -5.71 -3.11 4.02
N TYR A 161 -6.10 -3.79 2.96
CA TYR A 161 -7.27 -3.44 2.15
C TYR A 161 -8.21 -4.64 2.00
N GLY A 162 -9.47 -4.43 2.35
CA GLY A 162 -10.56 -5.35 2.01
C GLY A 162 -11.04 -5.17 0.56
N ASP A 163 -11.88 -6.10 0.12
CA ASP A 163 -12.47 -6.09 -1.23
C ASP A 163 -13.85 -5.42 -1.31
N GLY A 164 -14.33 -4.85 -0.20
CA GLY A 164 -15.62 -4.17 -0.12
C GLY A 164 -16.81 -5.12 -0.17
N THR A 165 -18.02 -4.57 -0.20
CA THR A 165 -19.26 -5.36 -0.23
C THR A 165 -19.28 -6.24 -1.47
N SER A 166 -19.59 -7.53 -1.31
CA SER A 166 -19.59 -8.53 -2.39
C SER A 166 -18.23 -8.74 -3.08
N ASN A 167 -17.13 -8.24 -2.51
CA ASN A 167 -15.79 -8.29 -3.09
C ASN A 167 -15.67 -7.64 -4.49
N THR A 168 -16.44 -6.58 -4.76
CA THR A 168 -16.47 -5.93 -6.08
C THR A 168 -15.83 -4.55 -6.10
N HIS A 169 -15.55 -3.96 -4.93
CA HIS A 169 -14.97 -2.62 -4.81
C HIS A 169 -13.84 -2.67 -3.77
N PRO A 170 -12.64 -3.12 -4.16
CA PRO A 170 -11.49 -3.09 -3.29
C PRO A 170 -11.26 -1.68 -2.75
N LEU A 171 -10.86 -1.56 -1.48
CA LEU A 171 -10.68 -0.27 -0.84
C LEU A 171 -9.27 0.29 -1.13
N THR A 172 -8.86 0.24 -2.39
CA THR A 172 -7.51 0.57 -2.85
C THR A 172 -7.45 1.85 -3.70
N ALA A 173 -8.46 2.72 -3.61
CA ALA A 173 -8.40 4.03 -4.26
C ALA A 173 -7.21 4.86 -3.77
N LEU A 174 -6.83 5.88 -4.55
CA LEU A 174 -5.58 6.59 -4.34
C LEU A 174 -5.61 7.44 -3.07
N ASP A 175 -6.71 8.15 -2.85
CA ASP A 175 -7.00 8.90 -1.62
C ASP A 175 -7.01 7.99 -0.38
N VAL A 176 -7.61 6.80 -0.48
CA VAL A 176 -7.62 5.78 0.59
C VAL A 176 -6.21 5.30 0.88
N SER A 177 -5.42 5.01 -0.16
CA SER A 177 -4.02 4.60 0.02
C SER A 177 -3.19 5.70 0.69
N GLY A 178 -3.40 6.95 0.27
CA GLY A 178 -2.80 8.13 0.90
C GLY A 178 -3.24 8.31 2.35
N HIS A 179 -4.53 8.13 2.64
CA HIS A 179 -5.14 8.19 3.96
C HIS A 179 -4.51 7.15 4.90
N GLU A 180 -4.46 5.87 4.51
CA GLU A 180 -3.88 4.82 5.35
C GLU A 180 -2.39 5.06 5.61
N MET A 181 -1.62 5.44 4.60
CA MET A 181 -0.20 5.73 4.83
C MET A 181 0.01 6.95 5.74
N SER A 182 -0.93 7.91 5.71
CA SER A 182 -0.91 9.12 6.53
C SER A 182 -1.20 8.84 8.01
N HIS A 183 -1.99 7.80 8.34
CA HIS A 183 -2.08 7.31 9.72
C HIS A 183 -0.73 6.88 10.26
N GLY A 184 0.07 6.19 9.45
CA GLY A 184 1.45 5.84 9.83
C GLY A 184 2.34 7.07 10.04
N VAL A 185 2.16 8.11 9.22
CA VAL A 185 2.90 9.37 9.43
C VAL A 185 2.47 10.03 10.75
N THR A 186 1.18 10.06 11.04
CA THR A 186 0.61 10.60 12.28
C THR A 186 1.12 9.83 13.50
N SER A 187 1.14 8.49 13.45
CA SER A 187 1.64 7.65 14.56
C SER A 187 3.12 7.88 14.85
N ASN A 188 3.91 8.22 13.83
CA ASN A 188 5.35 8.50 13.92
C ASN A 188 5.69 10.01 14.00
N THR A 189 4.69 10.85 14.29
CA THR A 189 4.87 12.29 14.51
C THR A 189 4.07 12.77 15.72
N ALA A 190 2.84 13.24 15.51
CA ALA A 190 2.00 13.81 16.55
C ALA A 190 1.45 12.74 17.53
N GLY A 191 1.37 11.48 17.10
CA GLY A 191 0.89 10.38 17.93
C GLY A 191 -0.54 10.59 18.43
N LEU A 192 -1.40 11.18 17.59
CA LEU A 192 -2.76 11.57 17.97
C LEU A 192 -3.57 10.34 18.36
N ASN A 193 -3.97 10.29 19.64
CA ASN A 193 -4.81 9.22 20.15
C ASN A 193 -6.14 9.18 19.38
N TYR A 194 -6.55 7.98 18.99
CA TYR A 194 -7.73 7.75 18.15
C TYR A 194 -9.03 7.80 18.97
N SER A 195 -9.29 8.95 19.60
CA SER A 195 -10.44 9.18 20.48
C SER A 195 -10.78 10.66 20.56
N GLY A 196 -12.07 11.00 20.64
CA GLY A 196 -12.52 12.39 20.76
C GLY A 196 -11.97 13.30 19.67
N GLU A 197 -11.62 14.53 20.04
CA GLU A 197 -11.08 15.53 19.10
C GLU A 197 -9.71 15.13 18.52
N SER A 198 -8.84 14.44 19.29
CA SER A 198 -7.57 13.96 18.74
C SER A 198 -7.77 12.88 17.68
N GLY A 199 -8.81 12.04 17.83
CA GLY A 199 -9.21 11.09 16.79
C GLY A 199 -9.74 11.79 15.55
N GLY A 200 -10.58 12.81 15.72
CA GLY A 200 -11.05 13.64 14.61
C GLY A 200 -9.90 14.35 13.87
N LEU A 201 -8.89 14.84 14.59
CA LEU A 201 -7.69 15.42 13.97
C LEU A 201 -6.84 14.36 13.26
N ASN A 202 -6.78 13.14 13.77
CA ASN A 202 -6.07 12.03 13.13
C ASN A 202 -6.72 11.70 11.78
N GLU A 203 -8.04 11.47 11.77
CA GLU A 203 -8.83 11.22 10.56
C GLU A 203 -8.75 12.36 9.56
N ALA A 204 -8.99 13.60 10.01
CA ALA A 204 -8.95 14.77 9.13
C ALA A 204 -7.57 14.98 8.51
N THR A 205 -6.49 14.71 9.26
CA THR A 205 -5.13 14.77 8.71
C THR A 205 -4.93 13.73 7.62
N SER A 206 -5.42 12.51 7.82
CA SER A 206 -5.33 11.45 6.81
C SER A 206 -6.15 11.78 5.56
N ASP A 207 -7.36 12.35 5.69
CA ASP A 207 -8.16 12.84 4.56
C ASP A 207 -7.44 13.95 3.79
N ILE A 208 -6.94 14.98 4.48
CA ILE A 208 -6.22 16.10 3.85
C ILE A 208 -5.01 15.62 3.05
N MET A 209 -4.24 14.69 3.63
CA MET A 209 -3.05 14.16 2.97
C MET A 209 -3.41 13.19 1.84
N GLY A 210 -4.44 12.36 2.00
CA GLY A 210 -4.99 11.49 0.96
C GLY A 210 -5.43 12.28 -0.26
N THR A 211 -6.23 13.33 -0.08
CA THR A 211 -6.58 14.27 -1.15
C THR A 211 -5.33 14.91 -1.75
N GLY A 212 -4.35 15.32 -0.93
CA GLY A 212 -3.07 15.83 -1.42
C GLY A 212 -2.32 14.86 -2.35
N VAL A 213 -2.38 13.56 -2.07
CA VAL A 213 -1.79 12.49 -2.91
C VAL A 213 -2.53 12.37 -4.24
N GLU A 214 -3.86 12.43 -4.23
CA GLU A 214 -4.69 12.40 -5.44
C GLU A 214 -4.35 13.57 -6.37
N TRP A 215 -4.30 14.78 -5.81
CA TRP A 215 -3.86 15.99 -6.53
C TRP A 215 -2.42 15.89 -7.03
N TYR A 216 -1.53 15.27 -6.26
CA TYR A 216 -0.14 15.07 -6.67
C TYR A 216 -0.01 14.09 -7.84
N ALA A 217 -0.81 13.02 -7.87
CA ALA A 217 -0.81 12.05 -8.97
C ALA A 217 -1.51 12.59 -10.22
N ASN A 218 -2.61 13.33 -10.03
CA ASN A 218 -3.42 13.95 -11.07
C ASN A 218 -3.75 12.99 -12.22
N LEU A 219 -4.30 11.82 -11.88
CA LEU A 219 -4.59 10.79 -12.86
C LEU A 219 -5.84 11.11 -13.69
N PRO A 220 -5.90 10.73 -14.97
CA PRO A 220 -7.13 10.85 -15.75
C PRO A 220 -8.26 9.92 -15.28
N ALA A 221 -7.89 8.76 -14.72
CA ALA A 221 -8.82 7.73 -14.25
C ALA A 221 -9.40 8.03 -12.86
N ASP A 222 -8.67 8.81 -12.07
CA ASP A 222 -8.99 9.22 -10.72
C ASP A 222 -8.67 10.71 -10.61
N LYS A 223 -9.69 11.54 -10.87
CA LYS A 223 -9.52 12.97 -11.08
C LYS A 223 -9.50 13.67 -9.72
N PRO A 224 -8.50 14.53 -9.45
CA PRO A 224 -8.41 15.21 -8.18
C PRO A 224 -9.66 15.98 -7.78
N ASP A 225 -10.17 15.72 -6.59
CA ASP A 225 -11.30 16.45 -6.01
C ASP A 225 -11.17 16.66 -4.48
N TYR A 226 -12.29 16.82 -3.78
CA TYR A 226 -12.39 17.07 -2.33
C TYR A 226 -13.38 16.09 -1.68
N LEU A 227 -13.62 14.98 -2.35
CA LEU A 227 -14.40 13.86 -1.89
C LEU A 227 -13.41 12.82 -1.35
N ILE A 228 -13.92 11.95 -0.47
CA ILE A 228 -13.14 10.85 0.07
C ILE A 228 -13.89 9.57 -0.23
N GLY A 229 -13.23 8.61 -0.86
CA GLY A 229 -13.74 7.28 -1.16
C GLY A 229 -14.90 7.25 -2.17
N GLU A 230 -14.97 8.22 -3.08
CA GLU A 230 -15.93 8.27 -4.20
C GLU A 230 -15.80 7.07 -5.14
N LEU A 231 -14.58 6.59 -5.40
CA LEU A 231 -14.37 5.44 -6.29
C LEU A 231 -14.67 4.08 -5.63
N ILE A 232 -14.54 3.96 -4.30
CA ILE A 232 -14.72 2.67 -3.60
C ILE A 232 -16.17 2.35 -3.27
N ASN A 233 -17.09 3.30 -3.46
CA ASN A 233 -18.55 3.10 -3.37
C ASN A 233 -19.01 2.34 -2.10
N ILE A 234 -18.48 2.71 -0.93
CA ILE A 234 -18.82 2.06 0.35
C ILE A 234 -20.33 2.12 0.63
N ASN A 235 -20.98 3.24 0.30
CA ASN A 235 -22.41 3.45 0.51
C ASN A 235 -23.29 2.62 -0.46
N GLY A 236 -22.71 2.14 -1.57
CA GLY A 236 -23.41 1.36 -2.59
C GLY A 236 -24.34 2.16 -3.51
N ASP A 237 -24.39 3.48 -3.35
CA ASP A 237 -25.24 4.41 -4.10
C ASP A 237 -24.43 5.38 -5.00
N GLY A 238 -23.11 5.20 -5.07
CA GLY A 238 -22.19 6.04 -5.84
C GLY A 238 -21.83 7.37 -5.17
N THR A 239 -22.29 7.63 -3.95
CA THR A 239 -21.84 8.78 -3.18
C THR A 239 -20.49 8.52 -2.53
N PRO A 240 -19.64 9.56 -2.36
CA PRO A 240 -18.42 9.44 -1.57
C PRO A 240 -18.72 9.12 -0.10
N LEU A 241 -17.71 8.61 0.58
CA LEU A 241 -17.74 8.35 2.01
C LEU A 241 -17.80 9.66 2.81
N ARG A 242 -17.00 10.67 2.43
CA ARG A 242 -16.97 12.00 3.08
C ARG A 242 -16.81 13.12 2.06
N TYR A 243 -17.11 14.34 2.51
CA TYR A 243 -16.99 15.56 1.72
C TYR A 243 -16.13 16.58 2.47
N MET A 244 -14.99 16.99 1.93
CA MET A 244 -14.18 18.03 2.56
C MET A 244 -14.72 19.44 2.30
N ASP A 245 -15.45 19.64 1.20
CA ASP A 245 -16.00 20.94 0.80
C ASP A 245 -17.22 21.35 1.64
N LYS A 246 -18.00 20.37 2.10
CA LYS A 246 -19.14 20.51 3.00
C LYS A 246 -19.39 19.20 3.76
N PRO A 247 -18.65 18.96 4.85
CA PRO A 247 -18.72 17.72 5.64
C PRO A 247 -20.14 17.24 5.95
N SER A 248 -21.06 18.15 6.31
CA SER A 248 -22.44 17.82 6.66
C SER A 248 -23.25 17.10 5.57
N LYS A 249 -22.78 17.05 4.32
CA LYS A 249 -23.40 16.28 3.23
C LYS A 249 -23.38 14.77 3.47
N ASP A 250 -22.42 14.24 4.24
CA ASP A 250 -22.38 12.81 4.58
C ASP A 250 -23.38 12.43 5.71
N GLY A 251 -23.98 13.42 6.37
CA GLY A 251 -24.93 13.24 7.47
C GLY A 251 -24.32 12.86 8.82
N GLY A 252 -23.01 12.65 8.90
CA GLY A 252 -22.28 12.28 10.12
C GLY A 252 -21.25 13.31 10.59
N SER A 253 -20.73 14.12 9.67
CA SER A 253 -19.68 15.11 9.91
C SER A 253 -20.24 16.52 10.16
N ALA A 254 -19.52 17.32 10.95
CA ALA A 254 -19.89 18.70 11.26
C ALA A 254 -19.10 19.70 10.41
N ASP A 255 -19.76 20.75 9.91
CA ASP A 255 -19.12 21.83 9.14
C ASP A 255 -18.38 22.84 10.04
N TYR A 256 -18.76 22.91 11.31
CA TYR A 256 -18.21 23.84 12.29
C TYR A 256 -18.37 23.29 13.70
N TRP A 257 -17.50 23.75 14.60
CA TRP A 257 -17.61 23.45 16.02
C TRP A 257 -18.73 24.27 16.66
N SER A 258 -19.54 23.65 17.52
CA SER A 258 -20.52 24.35 18.37
C SER A 258 -20.51 23.76 19.77
N SER A 259 -20.85 24.57 20.77
CA SER A 259 -20.95 24.13 22.17
C SER A 259 -22.19 23.30 22.50
N GLY A 260 -23.09 23.11 21.52
CA GLY A 260 -24.50 22.79 21.76
C GLY A 260 -25.36 24.03 21.93
#